data_AF-A0AAD4QK24-F1
#
_entry.id   AF-A0AAD4QK24-F1
#
_cell.length_a   1.000
_cell.length_b   1.000
_cell.length_c   1.000
_cell.angle_alpha   90.00
_cell.angle_beta   90.00
_cell.angle_gamma   90.00
#
_symmetry.space_group_name_H-M   'P 1'
#
loop_
_entity.id
_entity.type
_entity.pdbx_description
1 polymer ?
#
loop_
_entity_poly.entity_id
_entity_poly.type
_entity_poly.pdbx_seq_one_letter_code
_entity_poly.pdbx_strand_id
1 'polypeptide(L)'
;MRSFSDLAFYSIPALPTGSWSSPAHVRTELNLFSGQLYFDSRGEYERICALLALHMVHLGAEQIEVDGFVPPKYHTGETSPFTTSKIALFKKLIGLQRKGMAYGGMDLGQVLDACPLSSDFA
;
A
#
# COMPACT_ATOMS: atom_id res chain seq x y z
N MET A 1 -15.75 -1.36 -13.51
CA MET A 1 -15.53 -2.70 -12.91
C MET A 1 -15.80 -2.57 -11.41
N ARG A 2 -16.50 -3.51 -10.78
CA ARG A 2 -16.80 -3.43 -9.33
C ARG A 2 -15.54 -3.80 -8.53
N SER A 3 -15.15 -2.99 -7.55
CA SER A 3 -14.06 -3.35 -6.62
C SER A 3 -14.54 -4.43 -5.64
N PHE A 4 -13.64 -5.33 -5.25
CA PHE A 4 -13.87 -6.38 -4.25
C PHE A 4 -13.03 -6.18 -2.99
N SER A 5 -12.45 -4.99 -2.83
CA SER A 5 -11.55 -4.63 -1.73
C SER A 5 -12.24 -4.59 -0.36
N ASP A 6 -13.58 -4.50 -0.32
CA ASP A 6 -14.37 -4.45 0.92
C ASP A 6 -14.52 -5.79 1.64
N LEU A 7 -14.08 -6.91 1.01
CA LEU A 7 -14.19 -8.29 1.49
C LEU A 7 -15.63 -8.78 1.72
N ALA A 8 -16.64 -8.07 1.22
CA ALA A 8 -18.04 -8.45 1.43
C ALA A 8 -18.53 -9.51 0.43
N PHE A 9 -17.91 -9.59 -0.75
CA PHE A 9 -18.44 -10.33 -1.91
C PHE A 9 -18.60 -11.85 -1.70
N TYR A 10 -17.63 -12.49 -1.02
CA TYR A 10 -17.66 -13.94 -0.75
C TYR A 10 -18.02 -14.27 0.70
N SER A 11 -18.71 -13.37 1.40
CA SER A 11 -19.14 -13.61 2.78
C SER A 11 -20.26 -14.66 2.86
N ILE A 12 -20.07 -15.68 3.70
CA ILE A 12 -21.07 -16.71 3.98
C ILE A 12 -21.18 -16.88 5.50
N PRO A 13 -22.34 -16.57 6.13
CA PRO A 13 -23.53 -15.97 5.52
C PRO A 13 -23.29 -14.52 5.05
N ALA A 14 -24.21 -13.98 4.25
CA ALA A 14 -24.14 -12.60 3.79
C ALA A 14 -24.08 -11.63 4.97
N LEU A 15 -23.19 -10.63 4.88
CA LEU A 15 -22.96 -9.68 5.95
C LEU A 15 -24.14 -8.70 6.11
N PRO A 16 -24.47 -8.27 7.34
CA PRO A 16 -25.56 -7.34 7.59
C PRO A 16 -25.29 -5.96 6.97
N THR A 17 -26.17 -5.53 6.07
CA THR A 17 -26.07 -4.26 5.34
C THR A 17 -25.97 -3.07 6.29
N GLY A 18 -24.93 -2.25 6.13
CA GLY A 18 -24.75 -0.97 6.84
C GLY A 18 -24.14 -1.05 8.25
N SER A 19 -23.96 -2.24 8.83
CA SER A 19 -23.36 -2.40 10.17
C SER A 19 -21.96 -3.01 10.16
N TRP A 20 -21.59 -3.67 9.06
CA TRP A 20 -20.29 -4.29 8.93
C TRP A 20 -19.37 -3.49 8.02
N SER A 21 -18.12 -3.33 8.46
CA SER A 21 -17.02 -2.81 7.64
C SER A 21 -15.75 -3.59 7.96
N SER A 22 -15.03 -4.04 6.93
CA SER A 22 -13.74 -4.69 7.12
C SER A 22 -12.69 -3.72 7.70
N PRO A 23 -11.92 -4.14 8.72
CA PRO A 23 -10.82 -3.32 9.27
C PRO A 23 -9.86 -2.87 8.17
N ALA A 24 -9.47 -1.59 8.19
CA ALA A 24 -8.67 -1.00 7.12
C ALA A 24 -7.30 -1.68 6.96
N HIS A 25 -6.62 -2.04 8.06
CA HIS A 25 -5.32 -2.71 8.02
C HIS A 25 -5.40 -4.09 7.34
N VAL A 26 -6.44 -4.88 7.65
CA VAL A 26 -6.65 -6.20 7.03
C VAL A 26 -6.83 -6.06 5.52
N ARG A 27 -7.65 -5.10 5.07
CA ARG A 27 -7.83 -4.83 3.64
C ARG A 27 -6.53 -4.42 2.98
N THR A 28 -5.81 -3.47 3.58
CA THR A 28 -4.53 -2.98 3.06
C THR A 28 -3.52 -4.11 2.88
N GLU A 29 -3.33 -4.96 3.89
CA GLU A 29 -2.39 -6.08 3.81
C GLU A 29 -2.82 -7.11 2.76
N LEU A 30 -4.08 -7.58 2.80
CA LEU A 30 -4.57 -8.57 1.84
C LEU A 30 -4.49 -8.07 0.40
N ASN A 31 -4.84 -6.80 0.16
CA ASN A 31 -4.76 -6.23 -1.17
C ASN A 31 -3.30 -6.09 -1.63
N LEU A 32 -2.40 -5.64 -0.75
CA LEU A 32 -0.97 -5.52 -1.07
C LEU A 32 -0.36 -6.88 -1.42
N PHE A 33 -0.61 -7.92 -0.61
CA PHE A 33 -0.07 -9.26 -0.84
C PHE A 33 -0.73 -9.99 -2.01
N SER A 34 -1.99 -9.68 -2.31
CA SER A 34 -2.68 -10.22 -3.50
C SER A 34 -2.25 -9.54 -4.80
N GLY A 35 -1.48 -8.45 -4.73
CA GLY A 35 -0.96 -7.77 -5.91
C GLY A 35 -1.81 -6.62 -6.44
N GLN A 36 -2.58 -5.96 -5.57
CA GLN A 36 -3.40 -4.81 -5.97
C GLN A 36 -2.53 -3.74 -6.63
N LEU A 37 -2.85 -3.35 -7.87
CA LEU A 37 -2.04 -2.41 -8.64
C LEU A 37 -2.51 -0.96 -8.53
N TYR A 38 -3.79 -0.76 -8.21
CA TYR A 38 -4.49 0.54 -8.16
C TYR A 38 -5.18 0.68 -6.82
N PHE A 39 -5.20 1.89 -6.27
CA PHE A 39 -5.82 2.16 -4.96
C PHE A 39 -7.20 2.79 -5.12
N ASP A 40 -8.15 2.40 -4.27
CA ASP A 40 -9.52 2.93 -4.32
C ASP A 40 -9.61 4.34 -3.71
N SER A 41 -8.59 4.77 -2.95
CA SER A 41 -8.52 6.11 -2.37
C SER A 41 -7.10 6.51 -1.98
N ARG A 42 -6.87 7.83 -1.84
CA ARG A 42 -5.65 8.38 -1.25
C ARG A 42 -5.36 7.81 0.15
N GLY A 43 -6.39 7.56 0.95
CA GLY A 43 -6.20 6.98 2.28
C GLY A 43 -5.66 5.54 2.24
N GLU A 44 -5.93 4.77 1.19
CA GLU A 44 -5.31 3.44 1.00
C GLU A 44 -3.83 3.56 0.65
N TYR A 45 -3.48 4.50 -0.22
CA TYR A 45 -2.10 4.81 -0.54
C TYR A 45 -1.30 5.20 0.71
N GLU A 46 -1.81 6.13 1.51
CA GLU A 46 -1.14 6.60 2.73
C GLU A 46 -0.95 5.45 3.74
N ARG A 47 -1.95 4.57 3.89
CA ARG A 47 -1.83 3.37 4.74
C ARG A 47 -0.75 2.41 4.27
N ILE A 48 -0.58 2.21 2.97
CA ILE A 48 0.47 1.36 2.42
C ILE A 48 1.84 2.01 2.62
N CYS A 49 1.95 3.31 2.40
CA CYS A 49 3.18 4.06 2.70
C CYS A 49 3.56 3.93 4.18
N ALA A 50 2.59 4.01 5.10
CA ALA A 50 2.82 3.81 6.54
C ALA A 50 3.23 2.37 6.85
N LEU A 51 2.52 1.38 6.29
CA LEU A 51 2.85 -0.03 6.46
C LEU A 51 4.28 -0.33 6.00
N LEU A 52 4.73 0.27 4.89
CA LEU A 52 6.07 0.07 4.32
C LEU A 52 7.13 1.04 4.87
N ALA A 53 6.80 1.88 5.85
CA ALA A 53 7.67 2.95 6.39
C ALA A 53 8.29 3.84 5.30
N LEU A 54 7.51 4.30 4.34
CA LEU A 54 7.98 5.17 3.27
C LEU A 54 7.99 6.63 3.71
N HIS A 55 9.01 7.38 3.28
CA HIS A 55 9.21 8.78 3.64
C HIS A 55 8.01 9.71 3.32
N MET A 56 7.17 9.32 2.36
CA MET A 56 5.98 10.06 1.93
C MET A 56 4.97 10.30 3.07
N VAL A 57 4.99 9.46 4.11
CA VAL A 57 4.17 9.64 5.34
C VAL A 57 5.01 9.95 6.59
N HIS A 58 6.33 9.93 6.48
CA HIS A 58 7.27 10.29 7.54
C HIS A 58 7.97 11.61 7.22
N LEU A 59 7.18 12.68 7.17
CA LEU A 59 7.70 14.01 6.89
C LEU A 59 8.72 14.41 7.98
N GLY A 60 9.89 14.89 7.56
CA GLY A 60 10.96 15.29 8.46
C GLY A 60 11.83 14.15 9.01
N ALA A 61 11.73 12.94 8.47
CA ALA A 61 12.67 11.87 8.80
C ALA A 61 14.11 12.28 8.47
N GLU A 62 15.02 12.17 9.45
CA GLU A 62 16.42 12.59 9.31
C GLU A 62 17.21 11.70 8.35
N GLN A 63 16.82 10.43 8.23
CA GLN A 63 17.47 9.47 7.37
C GLN A 63 16.44 8.67 6.57
N ILE A 64 16.68 8.60 5.26
CA ILE A 64 15.86 7.89 4.29
C ILE A 64 16.81 7.03 3.45
N GLU A 65 16.50 5.75 3.30
CA GLU A 65 17.24 4.83 2.44
C GLU A 65 17.01 5.14 0.96
N VAL A 66 17.86 4.60 0.07
CA VAL A 66 17.81 4.86 -1.39
C VAL A 66 16.47 4.47 -2.02
N ASP A 67 15.77 3.50 -1.44
CA ASP A 67 14.45 3.04 -1.90
C ASP A 67 13.27 3.75 -1.20
N GLY A 68 13.56 4.83 -0.46
CA GLY A 68 12.56 5.65 0.22
C GLY A 68 12.10 5.11 1.57
N PHE A 69 12.64 3.98 2.05
CA PHE A 69 12.36 3.41 3.37
C PHE A 69 12.97 4.27 4.49
N VAL A 70 12.22 4.44 5.57
CA VAL A 70 12.65 5.17 6.77
C VAL A 70 12.94 4.15 7.88
N PRO A 71 14.18 4.06 8.39
CA PRO A 71 14.50 3.17 9.50
C PRO A 71 13.71 3.51 10.77
N PRO A 72 13.38 2.54 11.64
CA PRO A 72 12.54 2.75 12.83
C PRO A 72 12.99 3.87 13.76
N LYS A 73 14.30 4.15 13.82
CA LYS A 73 14.87 5.23 14.63
C LYS A 73 14.39 6.62 14.20
N TYR A 74 13.99 6.80 12.95
CA TYR A 74 13.65 8.08 12.33
C TYR A 74 12.16 8.18 11.96
N HIS A 75 11.31 7.31 12.49
CA HIS A 75 9.86 7.39 12.29
C HIS A 75 9.30 8.64 12.99
N THR A 76 8.59 9.48 12.24
CA THR A 76 7.94 10.71 12.75
C THR A 76 6.43 10.54 12.98
N GLY A 77 5.90 9.31 12.84
CA GLY A 77 4.46 9.02 12.86
C GLY A 77 4.15 7.56 13.17
N GLU A 78 3.20 6.96 12.44
CA GLU A 78 2.78 5.56 12.64
C GLU A 78 3.94 4.57 12.49
N THR A 79 4.05 3.61 13.41
CA THR A 79 5.17 2.66 13.42
C THR A 79 4.87 1.47 12.50
N SER A 80 5.68 1.31 11.45
CA SER A 80 5.68 0.11 10.61
C SER A 80 6.19 -1.11 11.39
N PRO A 81 5.67 -2.32 11.14
CA PRO A 81 6.23 -3.57 11.68
C PRO A 81 7.59 -3.94 11.07
N PHE A 82 8.03 -3.28 9.99
CA PHE A 82 9.27 -3.62 9.30
C PHE A 82 10.48 -2.92 9.91
N THR A 83 11.46 -3.71 10.36
CA THR A 83 12.77 -3.21 10.81
C THR A 83 13.75 -2.95 9.66
N THR A 84 13.44 -3.44 8.46
CA THR A 84 14.27 -3.38 7.24
C THR A 84 13.38 -3.19 6.03
N SER A 85 13.88 -2.51 4.99
CA SER A 85 13.12 -2.30 3.76
C SER A 85 12.65 -3.62 3.14
N LYS A 86 11.36 -3.66 2.78
CA LYS A 86 10.74 -4.75 2.00
C LYS A 86 10.40 -4.31 0.58
N ILE A 87 10.82 -3.12 0.15
CA ILE A 87 10.46 -2.56 -1.16
C ILE A 87 10.94 -3.46 -2.31
N ALA A 88 12.19 -3.94 -2.25
CA ALA A 88 12.72 -4.87 -3.26
C ALA A 88 11.91 -6.19 -3.35
N LEU A 89 11.44 -6.70 -2.21
CA LEU A 89 10.60 -7.90 -2.15
C LEU A 89 9.26 -7.64 -2.84
N PHE A 90 8.60 -6.54 -2.52
CA PHE A 90 7.32 -6.19 -3.14
C PHE A 90 7.48 -5.88 -4.63
N LYS A 91 8.54 -5.18 -5.07
CA LYS A 91 8.86 -5.06 -6.50
C LYS A 91 8.95 -6.42 -7.17
N LYS A 92 9.64 -7.39 -6.56
CA LYS A 92 9.72 -8.75 -7.12
C LYS A 92 8.36 -9.44 -7.17
N LEU A 93 7.57 -9.38 -6.09
CA LEU A 93 6.25 -9.99 -5.98
C LEU A 93 5.30 -9.48 -7.06
N ILE A 94 5.20 -8.14 -7.18
CA ILE A 94 4.37 -7.49 -8.19
C ILE A 94 4.89 -7.79 -9.59
N GLY A 95 6.20 -7.78 -9.79
CA GLY A 95 6.81 -8.17 -11.07
C GLY A 95 6.41 -9.57 -11.54
N LEU A 96 6.34 -10.54 -10.62
CA LEU A 96 5.91 -11.91 -10.92
C LEU A 96 4.45 -11.98 -11.40
N GLN A 97 3.58 -11.15 -10.83
CA GLN A 97 2.15 -11.13 -11.18
C GLN A 97 1.89 -10.43 -12.52
N ARG A 98 2.79 -9.56 -12.97
CA ARG A 98 2.58 -8.67 -14.13
C ARG A 98 3.00 -9.23 -15.48
N LYS A 99 3.53 -10.46 -15.55
CA LYS A 99 3.96 -11.14 -16.80
C LYS A 99 4.69 -10.21 -17.81
N GLY A 100 5.47 -9.24 -17.33
CA GLY A 100 6.24 -8.31 -18.18
C GLY A 100 5.69 -6.89 -18.37
N MET A 101 4.60 -6.47 -17.70
CA MET A 101 4.13 -5.07 -17.74
C MET A 101 4.96 -4.13 -16.83
N ALA A 102 5.26 -2.91 -17.29
CA ALA A 102 6.12 -1.93 -16.62
C ALA A 102 5.44 -1.14 -15.47
N TYR A 103 6.21 -0.75 -14.44
CA TYR A 103 5.73 -0.10 -13.20
C TYR A 103 5.11 1.31 -13.38
N GLY A 104 5.61 2.11 -14.32
CA GLY A 104 5.38 3.57 -14.33
C GLY A 104 3.95 4.08 -14.56
N GLY A 105 2.97 3.22 -14.86
CA GLY A 105 1.58 3.62 -15.14
C GLY A 105 0.56 3.30 -14.04
N MET A 106 0.99 2.88 -12.85
CA MET A 106 0.08 2.42 -11.79
C MET A 106 0.48 2.97 -10.43
N ASP A 107 -0.52 3.20 -9.57
CA ASP A 107 -0.33 3.77 -8.24
C ASP A 107 0.63 2.95 -7.38
N LEU A 108 0.54 1.60 -7.42
CA LEU A 108 1.48 0.75 -6.69
C LEU A 108 2.90 0.85 -7.27
N GLY A 109 3.05 1.10 -8.57
CA GLY A 109 4.34 1.38 -9.17
C GLY A 109 4.98 2.63 -8.57
N GLN A 110 4.18 3.70 -8.40
CA GLN A 110 4.64 4.94 -7.77
C GLN A 110 5.03 4.71 -6.30
N VAL A 111 4.24 3.95 -5.53
CA VAL A 111 4.59 3.56 -4.15
C VAL A 111 5.93 2.84 -4.10
N LEU A 112 6.11 1.83 -4.97
CA LEU A 112 7.32 1.02 -4.98
C LEU A 112 8.55 1.80 -5.46
N ASP A 113 8.36 2.78 -6.33
CA ASP A 113 9.41 3.70 -6.77
C ASP A 113 9.58 4.91 -5.83
N ALA A 114 8.92 4.88 -4.67
CA ALA A 114 8.95 5.93 -3.66
C ALA A 114 8.60 7.33 -4.22
N CYS A 115 7.70 7.36 -5.20
CA CYS A 115 7.23 8.58 -5.83
C CYS A 115 5.89 9.03 -5.21
N PRO A 116 5.71 10.33 -4.96
CA PRO A 116 4.41 10.89 -4.60
C PRO A 116 3.38 10.61 -5.70
N LEU A 117 2.13 10.34 -5.32
CA LEU A 117 1.04 10.27 -6.28
C LEU A 117 0.86 11.63 -6.99
N SER A 118 0.65 11.60 -8.31
CA SER A 118 0.20 12.78 -9.06
C SER A 118 -1.16 13.24 -8.51
N SER A 119 -1.45 14.54 -8.58
CA SER A 119 -2.68 15.17 -8.04
C SER A 119 -3.99 14.70 -8.69
N ASP A 120 -3.94 13.78 -9.65
CA ASP A 120 -5.07 13.41 -10.52
C ASP A 120 -5.91 12.24 -9.96
N PHE A 121 -6.10 12.19 -8.64
CA PHE A 121 -7.10 11.32 -8.02
C PHE A 121 -8.47 12.00 -8.12
N ALA A 122 -9.26 11.62 -9.13
CA ALA A 122 -10.68 11.95 -9.26
C ALA A 122 -11.55 10.72 -8.98
#